data_AF-X6PC07-F1
#
_entry.id   AF-X6PC07-F1
#
_cell.length_a   1.000
_cell.length_b   1.000
_cell.length_c   1.000
_cell.angle_alpha   90.00
_cell.angle_beta   90.00
_cell.angle_gamma   90.00
#
_symmetry.space_group_name_H-M   'P 1'
#
loop_
_entity.id
_entity.type
_entity.pdbx_description
1 polymer ?
#
loop_
_entity_poly.entity_id
_entity_poly.type
_entity_poly.pdbx_seq_one_letter_code
_entity_poly.pdbx_strand_id
1 'polypeptide(L)'
;MLFLMESEQFQSELLRKLNSTGKRFEFVNSEGKKVQLLSIQFADSVPKSQIVRHDICDEYKQAMLLFEKYVVDNAPFCINISFKARKELLRQFNFNRGVYEIFDEDGEVISRTKDGSLLFLFFSFLFFYAPFLIHLYVYVYVHILFYFYTLRGEIGTKILMKKFQPQQLVTIFDDARKEIWDLIRDSFGRFLKTEEYHSLLEKKEFK
;
A
#
# COMPACT_ATOMS: atom_id res chain seq x y z
N MET A 1 9.61 8.53 -1.57
CA MET A 1 8.92 9.44 -0.64
C MET A 1 7.45 9.07 -0.45
N LEU A 2 6.65 8.94 -1.52
CA LEU A 2 5.22 8.61 -1.44
C LEU A 2 4.91 7.37 -0.58
N PHE A 3 5.66 6.26 -0.77
CA PHE A 3 5.50 5.07 0.04
C PHE A 3 5.61 5.32 1.55
N LEU A 4 6.64 6.06 2.01
CA LEU A 4 6.80 6.37 3.43
C LEU A 4 5.63 7.18 3.96
N MET A 5 5.17 8.16 3.20
CA MET A 5 4.03 8.99 3.57
C MET A 5 2.74 8.17 3.69
N GLU A 6 2.40 7.36 2.68
CA GLU A 6 1.16 6.60 2.69
C GLU A 6 1.19 5.44 3.71
N SER A 7 2.35 4.77 3.89
CA SER A 7 2.51 3.71 4.90
C SER A 7 2.53 4.26 6.32
N GLU A 8 3.07 5.45 6.57
CA GLU A 8 2.99 6.12 7.87
C GLU A 8 1.56 6.55 8.20
N GLN A 9 0.84 7.12 7.23
CA GLN A 9 -0.56 7.48 7.42
C GLN A 9 -1.41 6.23 7.71
N PHE A 10 -1.14 5.12 7.02
CA PHE A 10 -1.77 3.82 7.30
C PHE A 10 -1.47 3.35 8.73
N GLN A 11 -0.20 3.35 9.14
CA GLN A 11 0.20 2.95 10.49
C GLN A 11 -0.46 3.82 11.57
N SER A 12 -0.43 5.14 11.38
CA SER A 12 -1.01 6.11 12.32
C SER A 12 -2.52 5.92 12.48
N GLU A 13 -3.23 5.67 11.38
CA GLU A 13 -4.67 5.44 11.39
C GLU A 13 -5.03 4.13 12.10
N LEU A 14 -4.28 3.06 11.83
CA LEU A 14 -4.41 1.79 12.55
C LEU A 14 -4.16 1.94 14.05
N LEU A 15 -3.10 2.64 14.44
CA LEU A 15 -2.78 2.91 15.84
C LEU A 15 -3.89 3.73 16.52
N ARG A 16 -4.45 4.73 15.83
CA ARG A 16 -5.58 5.53 16.32
C ARG A 16 -6.80 4.64 16.59
N LYS A 17 -7.15 3.77 15.65
CA LYS A 17 -8.25 2.80 15.79
C LYS A 17 -7.98 1.83 16.94
N LEU A 18 -6.77 1.31 17.07
CA LEU A 18 -6.41 0.39 18.16
C LEU A 18 -6.48 1.09 19.52
N ASN A 19 -5.91 2.27 19.66
CA ASN A 19 -5.94 3.03 20.92
C ASN A 19 -7.37 3.41 21.33
N SER A 20 -8.29 3.61 20.38
CA SER A 20 -9.70 3.87 20.66
C SER A 20 -10.42 2.70 21.37
N THR A 21 -9.88 1.49 21.28
CA THR A 21 -10.43 0.31 21.97
C THR A 21 -10.08 0.26 23.45
N GLY A 22 -9.19 1.14 23.94
CA GLY A 22 -8.71 1.16 25.33
C GLY A 22 -7.79 -0.01 25.71
N LYS A 23 -7.50 -0.93 24.78
CA LYS A 23 -6.58 -2.05 25.02
C LYS A 23 -5.14 -1.61 24.78
N ARG A 24 -4.23 -2.01 25.67
CA ARG A 24 -2.79 -1.86 25.48
C ARG A 24 -2.30 -2.99 24.57
N PHE A 25 -1.65 -2.63 23.47
CA PHE A 25 -1.09 -3.60 22.53
C PHE A 25 0.42 -3.62 22.61
N GLU A 26 0.98 -4.81 22.53
CA GLU A 26 2.41 -5.00 22.29
C GLU A 26 2.61 -5.34 20.82
N PHE A 27 3.51 -4.60 20.17
CA PHE A 27 3.83 -4.83 18.77
C PHE A 27 4.93 -5.88 18.69
N VAL A 28 4.64 -6.96 17.98
CA VAL A 28 5.59 -8.03 17.71
C VAL A 28 5.84 -8.13 16.21
N ASN A 29 7.05 -8.52 15.83
CA ASN A 29 7.36 -8.83 14.44
C ASN A 29 6.81 -10.21 14.03
N SER A 30 7.09 -10.63 12.79
CA SER A 30 6.73 -11.95 12.28
C SER A 30 7.37 -13.12 13.07
N GLU A 31 8.41 -12.85 13.87
CA GLU A 31 9.06 -13.81 14.77
C GLU A 31 8.49 -13.78 16.20
N GLY A 32 7.48 -12.95 16.49
CA GLY A 32 6.92 -12.79 17.84
C GLY A 32 7.78 -11.96 18.81
N LYS A 33 8.86 -11.33 18.34
CA LYS A 33 9.72 -10.46 19.15
C LYS A 33 9.12 -9.07 19.26
N LYS A 34 9.14 -8.48 20.46
CA LYS A 34 8.72 -7.08 20.68
C LYS A 34 9.56 -6.14 19.81
N VAL A 35 8.89 -5.25 19.10
CA VAL A 35 9.55 -4.26 18.24
C VAL A 35 9.16 -2.85 18.64
N GLN A 36 10.12 -1.94 18.54
CA GLN A 36 9.86 -0.52 18.60
C GLN A 36 9.37 -0.07 17.23
N LEU A 37 8.20 0.58 17.21
CA LEU A 37 7.65 1.13 15.98
C LEU A 37 8.52 2.26 15.47
N LEU A 38 8.86 2.21 14.18
CA LEU A 38 9.41 3.36 13.49
C LEU A 38 8.27 4.38 13.31
N SER A 39 8.43 5.57 13.88
CA SER A 39 7.49 6.68 13.69
C SER A 39 8.18 7.78 12.88
N ILE A 40 7.54 8.21 11.82
CA ILE A 40 8.00 9.30 10.96
C ILE A 40 6.97 10.42 11.03
N GLN A 41 7.39 11.62 11.45
CA GLN A 41 6.47 12.76 11.50
C GLN A 41 6.50 13.51 10.17
N PHE A 42 5.31 13.68 9.59
CA PHE A 42 5.08 14.50 8.41
C PHE A 42 4.31 15.76 8.80
N ALA A 43 4.56 16.88 8.13
CA ALA A 43 3.80 18.11 8.33
C ALA A 43 2.33 17.90 7.95
N ASP A 44 1.42 18.65 8.58
CA ASP A 44 -0.03 18.52 8.34
C ASP A 44 -0.45 18.85 6.91
N SER A 45 0.32 19.72 6.25
CA SER A 45 0.16 20.11 4.84
C SER A 45 0.42 19.00 3.84
N VAL A 46 1.04 17.88 4.27
CA VAL A 46 1.32 16.75 3.41
C VAL A 46 0.01 16.10 2.94
N PRO A 47 -0.15 15.85 1.62
CA PRO A 47 -1.35 15.25 1.06
C PRO A 47 -1.74 13.94 1.75
N LYS A 48 -3.04 13.73 1.95
CA LYS A 48 -3.55 12.49 2.55
C LYS A 48 -3.74 11.42 1.49
N SER A 49 -3.34 10.20 1.82
CA SER A 49 -3.46 9.01 0.98
C SER A 49 -4.93 8.69 0.72
N GLN A 50 -5.30 8.61 -0.55
CA GLN A 50 -6.62 8.14 -0.95
C GLN A 50 -6.86 6.69 -0.50
N ILE A 51 -5.83 5.84 -0.53
CA ILE A 51 -5.95 4.42 -0.12
C ILE A 51 -6.31 4.32 1.37
N VAL A 52 -5.64 5.10 2.22
CA VAL A 52 -5.80 5.03 3.69
C VAL A 52 -7.08 5.72 4.16
N ARG A 53 -7.48 6.81 3.49
CA ARG A 53 -8.66 7.62 3.88
C ARG A 53 -9.97 7.09 3.31
N HIS A 54 -9.94 6.02 2.53
CA HIS A 54 -11.15 5.47 1.94
C HIS A 54 -11.95 4.64 2.95
N ASP A 55 -13.05 5.19 3.45
CA ASP A 55 -13.90 4.56 4.48
C ASP A 55 -14.51 3.21 4.07
N ILE A 56 -14.51 2.89 2.77
CA ILE A 56 -15.16 1.69 2.23
C ILE A 56 -14.27 0.44 2.30
N CYS A 57 -12.97 0.58 2.58
CA CYS A 57 -12.03 -0.55 2.58
C CYS A 57 -11.60 -0.93 4.00
N ASP A 58 -11.61 -2.23 4.29
CA ASP A 58 -11.00 -2.78 5.52
C ASP A 58 -9.47 -2.55 5.54
N GLU A 59 -8.87 -2.56 6.73
CA GLU A 59 -7.46 -2.21 6.90
C GLU A 59 -6.51 -3.20 6.23
N TYR A 60 -6.90 -4.46 6.10
CA TYR A 60 -6.12 -5.46 5.38
C TYR A 60 -6.09 -5.15 3.87
N LYS A 61 -7.24 -4.79 3.31
CA LYS A 61 -7.39 -4.35 1.92
C LYS A 61 -6.60 -3.08 1.65
N GLN A 62 -6.58 -2.13 2.60
CA GLN A 62 -5.69 -0.97 2.50
C GLN A 62 -4.22 -1.37 2.45
N ALA A 63 -3.78 -2.28 3.33
CA ALA A 63 -2.40 -2.81 3.30
C ALA A 63 -2.09 -3.51 1.97
N MET A 64 -3.02 -4.33 1.47
CA MET A 64 -2.88 -5.03 0.20
C MET A 64 -2.75 -4.05 -0.98
N LEU A 65 -3.57 -3.00 -1.01
CA LEU A 65 -3.46 -1.94 -2.04
C LEU A 65 -2.11 -1.22 -1.99
N LEU A 66 -1.57 -0.95 -0.80
CA LEU A 66 -0.22 -0.39 -0.67
C LEU A 66 0.85 -1.38 -1.16
N PHE A 67 0.70 -2.66 -0.82
CA PHE A 67 1.59 -3.72 -1.27
C PHE A 67 1.57 -3.85 -2.81
N GLU A 68 0.41 -3.88 -3.45
CA GLU A 68 0.29 -3.90 -4.92
C GLU A 68 0.89 -2.64 -5.57
N LYS A 69 0.66 -1.47 -4.96
CA LYS A 69 1.11 -0.18 -5.50
C LYS A 69 2.63 0.00 -5.47
N TYR A 70 3.30 -0.57 -4.45
CA TYR A 70 4.71 -0.27 -4.17
C TYR A 70 5.64 -1.49 -4.13
N VAL A 71 5.14 -2.71 -3.83
CA VAL A 71 5.99 -3.86 -3.49
C VAL A 71 5.96 -4.98 -4.53
N VAL A 72 4.83 -5.19 -5.21
CA VAL A 72 4.73 -6.24 -6.24
C VAL A 72 5.74 -6.01 -7.37
N ASP A 73 6.26 -7.11 -7.93
CA ASP A 73 7.13 -7.04 -9.09
C ASP A 73 6.36 -6.39 -10.26
N ASN A 74 6.92 -5.32 -10.83
CA ASN A 74 6.28 -4.45 -11.83
C ASN A 74 5.20 -3.51 -11.29
N ALA A 75 5.15 -3.27 -9.97
CA ALA A 75 4.32 -2.20 -9.43
C ALA A 75 4.66 -0.84 -10.06
N PRO A 76 3.66 0.01 -10.38
CA PRO A 76 3.89 1.29 -11.07
C PRO A 76 4.78 2.24 -10.27
N PHE A 77 4.77 2.12 -8.95
CA PHE A 77 5.62 2.89 -8.04
C PHE A 77 6.56 1.97 -7.25
N CYS A 78 7.05 0.90 -7.88
CA CYS A 78 7.90 -0.11 -7.23
C CYS A 78 9.05 0.54 -6.44
N ILE A 79 9.10 0.29 -5.13
CA ILE A 79 10.13 0.82 -4.26
C ILE A 79 11.40 -0.02 -4.33
N ASN A 80 12.55 0.63 -4.19
CA ASN A 80 13.84 -0.06 -4.14
C ASN A 80 14.12 -0.57 -2.71
N ILE A 81 13.76 -1.84 -2.46
CA ILE A 81 14.04 -2.55 -1.20
C ILE A 81 14.79 -3.85 -1.51
N SER A 82 15.49 -4.36 -0.51
CA SER A 82 16.26 -5.59 -0.56
C SER A 82 15.40 -6.78 -0.96
N PHE A 83 16.01 -7.73 -1.67
CA PHE A 83 15.33 -8.97 -2.06
C PHE A 83 14.75 -9.71 -0.86
N LYS A 84 15.45 -9.68 0.29
CA LYS A 84 14.99 -10.29 1.54
C LYS A 84 13.69 -9.63 2.04
N ALA A 85 13.65 -8.30 2.15
CA ALA A 85 12.47 -7.57 2.60
C ALA A 85 11.28 -7.78 1.65
N ARG A 86 11.51 -7.72 0.34
CA ARG A 86 10.48 -7.98 -0.66
C ARG A 86 9.93 -9.41 -0.56
N LYS A 87 10.81 -10.41 -0.50
CA LYS A 87 10.42 -11.82 -0.36
C LYS A 87 9.60 -12.08 0.89
N GLU A 88 9.93 -11.43 2.00
CA GLU A 88 9.18 -11.54 3.24
C GLU A 88 7.77 -10.92 3.12
N LEU A 89 7.64 -9.75 2.49
CA LEU A 89 6.33 -9.17 2.20
C LEU A 89 5.49 -10.05 1.27
N LEU A 90 6.09 -10.58 0.18
CA LEU A 90 5.43 -11.52 -0.72
C LEU A 90 4.91 -12.74 0.04
N ARG A 91 5.72 -13.29 0.96
CA ARG A 91 5.34 -14.42 1.83
C ARG A 91 4.18 -14.05 2.77
N GLN A 92 4.24 -12.89 3.42
CA GLN A 92 3.21 -12.43 4.35
C GLN A 92 1.86 -12.23 3.66
N PHE A 93 1.86 -11.69 2.43
CA PHE A 93 0.64 -11.51 1.64
C PHE A 93 0.21 -12.76 0.85
N ASN A 94 0.88 -13.91 1.03
CA ASN A 94 0.62 -15.14 0.26
C ASN A 94 0.66 -14.92 -1.26
N PHE A 95 1.59 -14.08 -1.70
CA PHE A 95 1.75 -13.68 -3.08
C PHE A 95 2.86 -14.49 -3.75
N ASN A 96 2.51 -15.26 -4.77
CA ASN A 96 3.42 -16.17 -5.45
C ASN A 96 3.23 -16.10 -6.97
N ARG A 97 4.30 -15.81 -7.72
CA ARG A 97 4.28 -15.78 -9.19
C ARG A 97 3.16 -14.91 -9.80
N GLY A 98 2.86 -13.76 -9.19
CA GLY A 98 1.82 -12.85 -9.70
C GLY A 98 0.39 -13.28 -9.41
N VAL A 99 0.20 -14.19 -8.45
CA VAL A 99 -1.13 -14.57 -7.94
C VAL A 99 -1.13 -14.59 -6.42
N TYR A 100 -2.26 -14.21 -5.84
CA TYR A 100 -2.56 -14.46 -4.44
C TYR A 100 -3.05 -15.91 -4.28
N GLU A 101 -2.41 -16.65 -3.37
CA GLU A 101 -2.82 -17.99 -3.00
C GLU A 101 -3.72 -17.93 -1.76
N ILE A 102 -4.96 -18.42 -1.90
CA ILE A 102 -5.92 -18.54 -0.81
C ILE A 102 -5.81 -19.96 -0.24
N PHE A 103 -5.65 -20.06 1.08
CA PHE A 103 -5.51 -21.33 1.80
C PHE A 103 -6.74 -21.63 2.65
N ASP A 104 -7.10 -22.91 2.80
CA ASP A 104 -8.10 -23.36 3.78
C ASP A 104 -7.50 -23.49 5.19
N GLU A 105 -8.30 -23.99 6.12
CA GLU A 105 -7.89 -24.25 7.51
C GLU A 105 -6.80 -25.33 7.60
N ASP A 106 -6.76 -26.26 6.65
CA ASP A 106 -5.78 -27.35 6.57
C ASP A 106 -4.46 -26.90 5.89
N GLY A 107 -4.46 -25.72 5.28
CA GLY A 107 -3.30 -25.14 4.60
C GLY A 107 -3.18 -25.52 3.13
N GLU A 108 -4.22 -26.10 2.53
CA GLU A 108 -4.28 -26.42 1.10
C GLU A 108 -4.75 -25.20 0.30
N VAL A 109 -4.24 -25.05 -0.92
CA VAL A 109 -4.57 -23.91 -1.80
C VAL A 109 -5.97 -24.13 -2.41
N ILE A 110 -6.97 -23.36 -1.94
CA ILE A 110 -8.34 -23.44 -2.46
C ILE A 110 -8.47 -22.69 -3.79
N SER A 111 -7.81 -21.54 -3.92
CA SER A 111 -7.92 -20.72 -5.12
C SER A 111 -6.73 -19.81 -5.35
N ARG A 112 -6.58 -19.39 -6.61
CA ARG A 112 -5.56 -18.45 -7.07
C ARG A 112 -6.24 -17.27 -7.74
N THR A 113 -5.96 -16.06 -7.26
CA THR A 113 -6.48 -14.83 -7.85
C THR A 113 -5.32 -14.05 -8.47
N LYS A 114 -5.43 -13.72 -9.76
CA LYS A 114 -4.47 -12.83 -10.44
C LYS A 114 -4.72 -11.38 -10.03
N ASP A 115 -3.64 -10.62 -9.93
CA ASP A 115 -3.67 -9.21 -9.57
C ASP A 115 -4.58 -8.40 -10.50
N GLY A 116 -5.42 -7.56 -9.89
CA GLY A 116 -6.32 -6.67 -10.63
C GLY A 116 -5.66 -5.45 -11.25
N SER A 117 -4.38 -5.25 -10.97
CA SER A 117 -3.61 -4.05 -11.30
C SER A 117 -3.52 -3.76 -12.80
N LEU A 118 -3.57 -4.81 -13.66
CA LEU A 118 -3.51 -4.65 -15.12
C LEU A 118 -4.81 -4.09 -15.74
N LEU A 119 -5.95 -4.27 -15.08
CA LEU A 119 -7.24 -3.77 -15.60
C LEU A 119 -7.45 -2.28 -15.30
N PHE A 120 -6.96 -1.77 -14.18
CA PHE A 120 -7.10 -0.35 -13.81
C PHE A 120 -6.36 0.59 -14.79
N LEU A 121 -5.19 0.16 -15.29
CA LEU A 121 -4.46 0.89 -16.34
C LEU A 121 -5.21 0.85 -17.69
N PHE A 122 -5.89 -0.26 -17.99
CA PHE A 122 -6.69 -0.41 -19.21
C PHE A 122 -7.91 0.53 -19.24
N PHE A 123 -8.60 0.72 -18.10
CA PHE A 123 -9.76 1.61 -18.01
C PHE A 123 -9.40 3.08 -18.15
N SER A 124 -8.23 3.50 -17.65
CA SER A 124 -7.73 4.86 -17.80
C SER A 124 -7.48 5.23 -19.28
N PHE A 125 -7.06 4.26 -20.09
CA PHE A 125 -6.74 4.46 -21.51
C PHE A 125 -7.99 4.54 -22.40
N LEU A 126 -9.04 3.75 -22.09
CA LEU A 126 -10.29 3.75 -22.86
C LEU A 126 -11.08 5.06 -22.74
N PHE A 127 -10.92 5.79 -21.63
CA PHE A 127 -11.65 7.04 -21.39
C PHE A 127 -11.20 8.21 -22.28
N PHE A 128 -10.00 8.14 -22.86
CA PHE A 128 -9.42 9.24 -23.65
C PHE A 128 -9.73 9.19 -25.16
N TYR A 129 -10.27 8.09 -25.70
CA TYR A 129 -10.25 7.85 -27.16
C TYR A 129 -11.60 7.57 -27.87
N ALA A 130 -12.76 7.66 -27.20
CA ALA A 130 -14.03 7.27 -27.83
C ALA A 130 -14.98 8.46 -28.11
N PRO A 131 -15.25 8.86 -29.37
CA PRO A 131 -16.19 9.94 -29.65
C PRO A 131 -17.67 9.55 -29.41
N PHE A 132 -18.30 10.31 -28.50
CA PHE A 132 -19.71 10.59 -28.19
C PHE A 132 -20.87 9.56 -28.26
N LEU A 133 -20.88 8.55 -29.15
CA LEU A 133 -21.93 7.50 -29.14
C LEU A 133 -21.42 6.15 -28.61
N ILE A 134 -20.12 5.91 -28.74
CA ILE A 134 -19.43 4.80 -28.07
C ILE A 134 -19.36 5.05 -26.56
N HIS A 135 -19.43 6.31 -26.11
CA HIS A 135 -19.31 6.67 -24.70
C HIS A 135 -20.39 6.06 -23.80
N LEU A 136 -21.67 6.04 -24.17
CA LEU A 136 -22.69 5.47 -23.28
C LEU A 136 -22.57 3.94 -23.19
N TYR A 137 -22.34 3.27 -24.33
CA TYR A 137 -22.16 1.82 -24.35
C TYR A 137 -20.88 1.39 -23.62
N VAL A 138 -19.75 2.08 -23.89
CA VAL A 138 -18.49 1.85 -23.16
C VAL A 138 -18.64 2.21 -21.69
N TYR A 139 -19.30 3.31 -21.35
CA TYR A 139 -19.52 3.69 -19.95
C TYR A 139 -20.34 2.64 -19.19
N VAL A 140 -21.47 2.19 -19.76
CA VAL A 140 -22.29 1.12 -19.17
C VAL A 140 -21.51 -0.19 -19.09
N TYR A 141 -20.79 -0.57 -20.14
CA TYR A 141 -19.99 -1.80 -20.16
C TYR A 141 -18.83 -1.74 -19.15
N VAL A 142 -18.13 -0.60 -19.05
CA VAL A 142 -17.09 -0.34 -18.05
C VAL A 142 -17.68 -0.38 -16.65
N HIS A 143 -18.85 0.22 -16.41
CA HIS A 143 -19.52 0.15 -15.11
C HIS A 143 -19.99 -1.26 -14.75
N ILE A 144 -20.51 -2.03 -15.71
CA ILE A 144 -20.91 -3.43 -15.51
C ILE A 144 -19.67 -4.29 -15.22
N LEU A 145 -18.60 -4.14 -15.99
CA LEU A 145 -17.34 -4.84 -15.73
C LEU A 145 -16.75 -4.43 -14.39
N PHE A 146 -16.76 -3.15 -14.04
CA PHE A 146 -16.33 -2.65 -12.74
C PHE A 146 -17.20 -3.21 -11.61
N TYR A 147 -18.51 -3.32 -11.81
CA TYR A 147 -19.45 -3.91 -10.85
C TYR A 147 -19.18 -5.41 -10.66
N PHE A 148 -19.08 -6.18 -11.73
CA PHE A 148 -18.71 -7.61 -11.66
C PHE A 148 -17.32 -7.82 -11.06
N TYR A 149 -16.38 -6.91 -11.35
CA TYR A 149 -15.04 -6.96 -10.78
C TYR A 149 -15.06 -6.67 -9.27
N THR A 150 -15.82 -5.66 -8.86
CA THR A 150 -16.02 -5.32 -7.44
C THR A 150 -16.67 -6.48 -6.70
N LEU A 151 -17.72 -7.08 -7.26
CA LEU A 151 -18.39 -8.26 -6.71
C LEU A 151 -17.49 -9.48 -6.60
N ARG A 152 -16.69 -9.76 -7.64
CA ARG A 152 -15.77 -10.90 -7.63
C ARG A 152 -14.59 -10.67 -6.67
N GLY A 153 -14.17 -9.41 -6.53
CA GLY A 153 -13.19 -8.98 -5.53
C GLY A 153 -13.71 -9.17 -4.10
N GLU A 154 -14.96 -8.83 -3.82
CA GLU A 154 -15.55 -8.97 -2.48
C GLU A 154 -15.63 -10.42 -1.97
N ILE A 155 -15.88 -11.37 -2.87
CA ILE A 155 -15.92 -12.79 -2.52
C ILE A 155 -14.51 -13.32 -2.24
N GLY A 156 -13.52 -12.91 -3.04
CA GLY A 156 -12.12 -13.29 -2.83
C GLY A 156 -11.53 -12.68 -1.55
N THR A 157 -11.82 -11.40 -1.26
CA THR A 157 -11.26 -10.71 -0.08
C THR A 157 -11.75 -11.32 1.23
N LYS A 158 -13.00 -11.81 1.31
CA LYS A 158 -13.51 -12.46 2.52
C LYS A 158 -12.79 -13.78 2.84
N ILE A 159 -12.30 -14.49 1.83
CA ILE A 159 -11.64 -15.80 1.99
C ILE A 159 -10.12 -15.64 2.16
N LEU A 160 -9.52 -14.59 1.58
CA LEU A 160 -8.10 -14.25 1.75
C LEU A 160 -7.76 -13.66 3.13
N MET A 161 -8.77 -13.34 3.96
CA MET A 161 -8.59 -12.88 5.34
C MET A 161 -8.10 -14.00 6.27
N LYS A 162 -6.96 -14.62 5.94
CA LYS A 162 -6.14 -15.25 6.96
C LYS A 162 -5.78 -14.14 7.94
N LYS A 163 -6.41 -14.19 9.12
CA LYS A 163 -6.52 -13.11 10.12
C LYS A 163 -5.16 -12.52 10.50
N PHE A 164 -4.69 -11.54 9.74
CA PHE A 164 -3.71 -10.61 10.29
C PHE A 164 -4.35 -9.98 11.51
N GLN A 165 -3.72 -10.17 12.65
CA GLN A 165 -4.09 -9.42 13.83
C GLN A 165 -3.79 -7.94 13.53
N PRO A 166 -4.65 -7.00 13.91
CA PRO A 166 -4.42 -5.58 13.62
C PRO A 166 -3.02 -5.07 14.01
N GLN A 167 -2.42 -5.65 15.06
CA GLN A 167 -1.07 -5.31 15.53
C GLN A 167 0.03 -5.74 14.55
N GLN A 168 -0.19 -6.83 13.80
CA GLN A 168 0.74 -7.27 12.75
C GLN A 168 0.66 -6.34 11.54
N LEU A 169 -0.53 -5.82 11.20
CA LEU A 169 -0.68 -4.84 10.12
C LEU A 169 0.05 -3.53 10.40
N VAL A 170 0.11 -3.12 11.68
CA VAL A 170 0.86 -1.93 12.08
C VAL A 170 2.34 -2.05 11.73
N THR A 171 2.94 -3.23 11.87
CA THR A 171 4.38 -3.47 11.67
C THR A 171 4.73 -4.04 10.30
N ILE A 172 3.73 -4.35 9.46
CA ILE A 172 3.90 -5.14 8.23
C ILE A 172 4.91 -4.51 7.27
N PHE A 173 4.98 -3.17 7.22
CA PHE A 173 5.87 -2.43 6.32
C PHE A 173 7.14 -1.89 7.00
N ASP A 174 7.40 -2.18 8.28
CA ASP A 174 8.47 -1.53 9.05
C ASP A 174 9.85 -1.69 8.42
N ASP A 175 10.21 -2.90 7.99
CA ASP A 175 11.52 -3.16 7.42
C ASP A 175 11.70 -2.46 6.07
N ALA A 176 10.66 -2.47 5.22
CA ALA A 176 10.65 -1.72 3.98
C ALA A 176 10.73 -0.20 4.22
N ARG A 177 10.04 0.33 5.24
CA ARG A 177 10.11 1.75 5.61
C ARG A 177 11.52 2.14 6.06
N LYS A 178 12.19 1.32 6.87
CA LYS A 178 13.58 1.56 7.30
C LYS A 178 14.53 1.67 6.10
N GLU A 179 14.47 0.70 5.18
CA GLU A 179 15.33 0.71 3.99
C GLU A 179 15.07 1.94 3.10
N ILE A 180 13.81 2.30 2.87
CA ILE A 180 13.46 3.48 2.07
C ILE A 180 13.86 4.78 2.78
N TRP A 181 13.75 4.83 4.10
CA TRP A 181 14.24 5.97 4.89
C TRP A 181 15.75 6.13 4.75
N ASP A 182 16.51 5.04 4.83
CA ASP A 182 17.97 5.07 4.66
C ASP A 182 18.38 5.56 3.26
N LEU A 183 17.69 5.10 2.21
CA LEU A 183 17.90 5.56 0.84
C LEU A 183 17.58 7.05 0.64
N ILE A 184 16.49 7.53 1.25
CA ILE A 184 16.12 8.95 1.18
C ILE A 184 17.10 9.79 1.96
N ARG A 185 17.56 9.35 3.13
CA ARG A 185 18.55 10.06 3.95
C ARG A 185 19.84 10.32 3.19
N ASP A 186 20.34 9.32 2.46
CA ASP A 186 21.53 9.48 1.60
C ASP A 186 21.29 10.48 0.46
N SER A 187 20.15 10.33 -0.23
CA SER A 187 19.78 11.24 -1.34
C SER A 187 19.58 12.69 -0.87
N PHE A 188 18.97 12.87 0.29
CA PHE A 188 18.78 14.17 0.91
C PHE A 188 20.11 14.79 1.34
N GLY A 189 21.01 13.98 1.92
CA GLY A 189 22.36 14.43 2.28
C GLY A 189 23.16 14.96 1.08
N ARG A 190 22.96 14.39 -0.12
CA ARG A 190 23.52 14.95 -1.36
C ARG A 190 22.80 16.23 -1.79
N PHE A 191 21.47 16.25 -1.75
CA PHE A 191 20.67 17.41 -2.12
C PHE A 191 21.03 18.66 -1.30
N LEU A 192 21.30 18.50 0.00
CA LEU A 192 21.72 19.59 0.89
C LEU A 192 23.01 20.32 0.46
N LYS A 193 23.80 19.72 -0.44
CA LYS A 193 25.06 20.28 -0.96
C LYS A 193 24.90 20.94 -2.34
N THR A 194 23.69 20.94 -2.89
CA THR A 194 23.41 21.47 -4.23
C THR A 194 23.17 22.99 -4.18
N GLU A 195 23.48 23.70 -5.26
CA GLU A 195 23.26 25.16 -5.36
C GLU A 195 21.78 25.50 -5.29
N GLU A 196 20.90 24.63 -5.79
CA GLU A 196 19.45 24.78 -5.73
C GLU A 196 18.96 24.84 -4.29
N TYR A 197 19.45 23.95 -3.42
CA TYR A 197 19.09 23.97 -2.01
C TYR A 197 19.55 25.29 -1.33
N HIS A 198 20.77 25.74 -1.61
CA HIS A 198 21.27 27.01 -1.09
C HIS A 198 20.46 28.22 -1.59
N SER A 199 20.07 28.20 -2.88
CA SER A 199 19.21 29.24 -3.48
C SER A 199 17.83 29.31 -2.82
N LEU A 200 17.26 28.16 -2.43
CA LEU A 200 15.99 28.11 -1.70
C LEU A 200 16.10 28.73 -0.30
N LEU A 201 17.24 28.56 0.38
CA LEU A 201 17.48 29.18 1.70
C LEU A 201 17.58 30.70 1.60
N GLU A 202 18.23 31.22 0.55
CA GLU A 202 18.39 32.67 0.34
C GLU A 202 17.07 33.36 0.03
N LYS A 203 16.19 32.71 -0.75
CA LYS A 203 14.87 33.25 -1.12
C LYS A 203 13.92 33.44 0.07
N LYS A 204 14.26 32.95 1.27
CA LYS A 204 13.41 32.98 2.48
C LYS A 204 12.00 32.43 2.26
N GLU A 205 11.78 31.63 1.22
CA GLU A 205 10.48 30.96 0.97
C GLU A 205 10.14 29.90 2.04
N PHE A 206 11.03 29.68 3.01
CA PHE A 206 10.91 28.69 4.08
C PHE A 206 11.06 29.26 5.51
N LYS A 207 10.85 30.57 5.71
CA LYS A 207 10.62 31.12 7.07
C LYS A 207 9.13 31.20 7.36
#